data_AF-A0A7S9IGY4-F1
#
_entry.id   AF-A0A7S9IGY4-F1
#
_cell.length_a   1.000
_cell.length_b   1.000
_cell.length_c   1.000
_cell.angle_alpha   90.00
_cell.angle_beta   90.00
_cell.angle_gamma   90.00
#
_symmetry.space_group_name_H-M   'P 1'
#
loop_
_entity.id
_entity.type
_entity.pdbx_description
1 polymer ?
#
loop_
_entity_poly.entity_id
_entity_poly.type
_entity_poly.pdbx_seq_one_letter_code
_entity_poly.pdbx_strand_id
1 'polypeptide(L)'
;MTFLFKGIECEVYKITSVKLNYRAKFTYTDYYVEYHDNFLSVSEIANKMLKIKEIGHDNGRTLEDSVRELMNVVPAQKVCKHYICGKADFVREGIPGEIKTFKEEVNPIYEEKGILQAVFYAMLYGTKMSEYVSAIYEEDLNNEDYAIIKRIDFHRIILRKLSLKYLPKVEVVA
;
A
#
# COMPACT_ATOMS: atom_id res chain seq x y z
N MET A 1 -14.68 -7.09 8.74
CA MET A 1 -14.12 -8.43 8.44
C MET A 1 -12.86 -8.61 9.26
N THR A 2 -12.62 -9.78 9.85
CA THR A 2 -11.33 -10.06 10.51
C THR A 2 -10.38 -10.64 9.48
N PHE A 3 -9.25 -9.99 9.25
CA PHE A 3 -8.19 -10.50 8.41
C PHE A 3 -7.16 -11.21 9.31
N LEU A 4 -7.02 -12.52 9.09
CA LEU A 4 -6.11 -13.38 9.86
C LEU A 4 -5.03 -13.90 8.94
N PHE A 5 -3.79 -13.51 9.21
CA PHE A 5 -2.64 -14.00 8.45
C PHE A 5 -1.50 -14.34 9.40
N LYS A 6 -1.06 -15.61 9.45
CA LYS A 6 0.00 -16.16 10.34
C LYS A 6 0.72 -15.14 11.24
N GLY A 7 0.20 -14.92 12.45
CA GLY A 7 0.79 -14.02 13.45
C GLY A 7 0.35 -12.56 13.39
N ILE A 8 -0.50 -12.21 12.43
CA ILE A 8 -1.17 -10.93 12.23
C ILE A 8 -2.67 -11.14 12.41
N GLU A 9 -3.25 -10.30 13.25
CA GLU A 9 -4.68 -10.20 13.45
C GLU A 9 -5.08 -8.73 13.35
N CYS A 10 -5.93 -8.42 12.39
CA CYS A 10 -6.50 -7.09 12.23
C CYS A 10 -7.98 -7.15 11.85
N GLU A 11 -8.68 -6.07 12.18
CA GLU A 11 -10.04 -5.84 11.72
C GLU A 11 -10.00 -4.87 10.55
N VAL A 12 -10.69 -5.22 9.48
CA VAL A 12 -10.83 -4.39 8.27
C VAL A 12 -12.29 -3.93 8.20
N TYR A 13 -12.48 -2.61 8.22
CA TYR A 13 -13.78 -1.95 8.14
C TYR A 13 -13.86 -1.17 6.84
N LYS A 14 -14.83 -1.50 5.99
CA LYS A 14 -15.17 -0.63 4.86
C LYS A 14 -15.91 0.59 5.40
N ILE A 15 -15.32 1.76 5.23
CA ILE A 15 -15.88 3.03 5.68
C ILE A 15 -16.86 3.55 4.64
N THR A 16 -16.42 3.66 3.38
CA THR A 16 -17.27 4.14 2.30
C THR A 16 -16.77 3.68 0.93
N SER A 17 -17.65 3.77 -0.06
CA SER A 17 -17.37 3.56 -1.47
C SER A 17 -17.92 4.73 -2.25
N VAL A 18 -17.07 5.43 -2.98
CA VAL A 18 -17.44 6.62 -3.75
C VAL A 18 -17.32 6.30 -5.22
N LYS A 19 -18.41 6.44 -5.97
CA LYS A 19 -18.39 6.45 -7.43
C LYS A 19 -18.11 7.87 -7.91
N LEU A 20 -17.20 8.01 -8.88
CA LEU A 20 -16.78 9.30 -9.42
C LEU A 20 -16.29 9.14 -10.87
N ASN A 21 -16.02 10.25 -11.54
CA ASN A 21 -15.33 10.28 -12.83
C ASN A 21 -14.20 11.30 -12.73
N TYR A 22 -13.10 10.89 -12.11
CA TYR A 22 -11.93 11.76 -11.90
C TYR A 22 -10.83 11.40 -12.88
N ARG A 23 -10.40 12.38 -13.68
CA ARG A 23 -9.30 12.21 -14.61
C ARG A 23 -7.97 12.34 -13.86
N ALA A 24 -7.30 11.21 -13.66
CA ALA A 24 -6.06 11.07 -12.93
C ALA A 24 -4.88 10.91 -13.91
N LYS A 25 -3.73 11.50 -13.57
CA LYS A 25 -2.51 11.40 -14.38
C LYS A 25 -1.64 10.26 -13.85
N PHE A 26 -1.12 9.43 -14.76
CA PHE A 26 -0.10 8.44 -14.42
C PHE A 26 1.20 9.14 -13.99
N THR A 27 1.79 8.63 -12.92
CA THR A 27 3.14 8.99 -12.48
C THR A 27 4.04 7.78 -12.69
N TYR A 28 5.21 8.01 -13.29
CA TYR A 28 6.16 6.96 -13.58
C TYR A 28 7.19 6.89 -12.44
N THR A 29 7.26 5.76 -11.75
CA THR A 29 8.28 5.47 -10.77
C THR A 29 9.50 4.90 -11.48
N ASP A 30 10.59 5.67 -11.44
CA ASP A 30 11.90 5.19 -11.85
C ASP A 30 12.44 4.27 -10.75
N TYR A 31 12.40 2.97 -10.99
CA TYR A 31 12.87 1.95 -10.04
C TYR A 31 14.40 1.81 -10.12
N TYR A 32 15.14 2.88 -9.84
CA TYR A 32 16.57 2.76 -9.52
C TYR A 32 16.70 2.41 -8.04
N VAL A 33 16.85 1.11 -7.74
CA VAL A 33 17.15 0.66 -6.37
C VAL A 33 18.65 0.56 -6.19
N GLU A 34 19.27 1.62 -5.65
CA GLU A 34 20.56 1.48 -4.97
C GLU A 34 20.30 0.73 -3.64
N TYR A 35 20.49 -0.59 -3.65
CA TYR A 35 20.42 -1.42 -2.45
C TYR A 35 21.69 -1.25 -1.61
N HIS A 36 21.65 -0.36 -0.61
CA HIS A 36 22.71 -0.26 0.41
C HIS A 36 22.17 -0.03 1.83
N ASP A 37 21.11 -0.74 2.24
CA ASP A 37 20.61 -0.68 3.61
C ASP A 37 20.29 -2.07 4.16
N ASN A 38 20.76 -2.38 5.37
CA ASN A 38 20.53 -3.63 6.12
C ASN A 38 19.06 -3.79 6.62
N PHE A 39 18.08 -3.27 5.88
CA PHE A 39 16.67 -3.20 6.28
C PHE A 39 15.76 -3.90 5.26
N LEU A 40 14.75 -4.61 5.74
CA LEU A 40 13.66 -5.12 4.90
C LEU A 40 12.66 -4.01 4.60
N SER A 41 12.24 -3.87 3.34
CA SER A 41 11.12 -2.99 3.00
C SER A 41 9.77 -3.65 3.34
N VAL A 42 8.78 -2.83 3.69
CA VAL A 42 7.39 -3.29 3.91
C VAL A 42 6.81 -4.01 2.68
N SER A 43 7.15 -3.57 1.46
CA SER A 43 6.71 -4.23 0.23
C SER A 43 7.32 -5.63 0.08
N GLU A 44 8.63 -5.78 0.32
CA GLU A 44 9.29 -7.11 0.27
C GLU A 44 8.71 -8.08 1.29
N ILE A 45 8.40 -7.59 2.50
CA ILE A 45 7.75 -8.40 3.53
C ILE A 45 6.38 -8.87 3.04
N ALA A 46 5.54 -7.96 2.54
CA ALA A 46 4.21 -8.30 2.03
C ALA A 46 4.29 -9.28 0.84
N ASN A 47 5.20 -9.05 -0.11
CA ASN A 47 5.46 -9.93 -1.24
C ASN A 47 5.84 -11.35 -0.78
N LYS A 48 6.82 -11.47 0.15
CA LYS A 48 7.26 -12.76 0.69
C LYS A 48 6.14 -13.49 1.44
N MET A 49 5.34 -12.77 2.22
CA MET A 49 4.21 -13.35 2.95
C MET A 49 3.14 -13.90 2.00
N LEU A 50 2.81 -13.15 0.94
CA LEU A 50 1.79 -13.54 -0.05
C LEU A 50 2.33 -14.40 -1.20
N LYS A 51 3.63 -14.71 -1.21
CA LYS A 51 4.32 -15.43 -2.31
C LYS A 51 4.13 -14.75 -3.68
N ILE A 52 4.03 -13.42 -3.69
CA ILE A 52 3.98 -12.63 -4.91
C ILE A 52 5.40 -12.60 -5.47
N LYS A 53 5.58 -13.14 -6.68
CA LYS A 53 6.82 -12.93 -7.43
C LYS A 53 6.86 -11.47 -7.82
N GLU A 54 7.96 -10.79 -7.54
CA GLU A 54 8.19 -9.47 -8.12
C GLU A 54 8.22 -9.64 -9.63
N ILE A 55 7.15 -9.17 -10.26
CA ILE A 55 7.17 -8.93 -11.70
C ILE A 55 8.22 -7.82 -11.84
N GLY A 56 9.21 -8.04 -12.71
CA GLY A 56 10.32 -7.10 -12.90
C GLY A 56 9.86 -5.69 -13.29
N HIS A 57 10.83 -4.83 -13.60
CA HIS A 57 10.70 -3.39 -13.86
C HIS A 57 9.77 -2.97 -15.04
N ASP A 58 8.82 -3.80 -15.46
CA ASP A 58 7.93 -3.54 -16.57
C ASP A 58 6.85 -2.51 -16.18
N ASN A 59 7.23 -1.26 -16.42
CA ASN A 59 6.42 -0.04 -16.49
C ASN A 59 5.64 0.30 -15.21
N GLY A 60 6.40 0.72 -14.19
CA GLY A 60 5.94 1.30 -12.94
C GLY A 60 5.19 2.61 -13.10
N ARG A 61 3.98 2.58 -13.66
CA ARG A 61 3.07 3.73 -13.59
C ARG A 61 2.06 3.52 -12.47
N THR A 62 1.86 4.55 -11.69
CA THR A 62 0.93 4.59 -10.56
C THR A 62 -0.01 5.78 -10.69
N LEU A 63 -1.18 5.70 -10.06
CA LEU A 63 -2.08 6.85 -9.87
C LEU A 63 -2.10 7.34 -8.41
N GLU A 64 -1.20 6.85 -7.57
CA GLU A 64 -1.14 7.18 -6.12
C GLU A 64 -1.10 8.69 -5.87
N ASP A 65 -0.33 9.47 -6.64
CA ASP A 65 -0.26 10.92 -6.52
C ASP A 65 -1.61 11.60 -6.77
N SER A 66 -2.29 11.19 -7.84
CA SER A 66 -3.63 11.69 -8.19
C SER A 66 -4.68 11.29 -7.15
N VAL A 67 -4.59 10.08 -6.58
CA VAL A 67 -5.48 9.64 -5.50
C VAL A 67 -5.25 10.47 -4.23
N ARG A 68 -3.99 10.78 -3.89
CA ARG A 68 -3.66 11.63 -2.74
C ARG A 68 -4.17 13.05 -2.89
N GLU A 69 -4.03 13.63 -4.08
CA GLU A 69 -4.59 14.94 -4.42
C GLU A 69 -6.11 14.95 -4.22
N LEU A 70 -6.81 13.97 -4.80
CA LEU A 70 -8.26 13.84 -4.67
C LEU A 70 -8.71 13.68 -3.21
N MET A 71 -7.94 12.97 -2.38
CA MET A 71 -8.21 12.79 -0.95
C MET A 71 -7.77 13.98 -0.09
N ASN A 72 -7.05 14.95 -0.67
CA ASN A 72 -6.41 16.06 0.04
C ASN A 72 -5.53 15.60 1.21
N VAL A 73 -4.65 14.62 0.97
CA VAL A 73 -3.73 14.05 1.97
C VAL A 73 -2.27 14.27 1.58
N VAL A 74 -1.41 14.36 2.59
CA VAL A 74 0.03 14.61 2.39
C VAL A 74 0.83 13.30 2.27
N PRO A 75 1.94 13.29 1.50
CA PRO A 75 2.89 12.18 1.50
C PRO A 75 3.37 11.84 2.91
N ALA A 76 3.51 10.55 3.19
CA ALA A 76 4.15 10.11 4.41
C ALA A 76 5.69 10.25 4.34
N GLN A 77 6.34 10.28 5.50
CA GLN A 77 7.80 10.21 5.59
C GLN A 77 8.28 8.75 5.66
N LYS A 78 9.54 8.47 5.30
CA LYS A 78 10.10 7.12 5.52
C LYS A 78 10.29 6.92 7.03
N VAL A 79 9.85 5.77 7.55
CA VAL A 79 10.02 5.38 8.95
C VAL A 79 10.70 4.01 9.01
N CYS A 80 11.68 3.85 9.90
CA CYS A 80 12.40 2.61 10.10
C CYS A 80 12.37 2.19 11.58
N LYS A 81 11.94 0.96 11.87
CA LYS A 81 11.95 0.34 13.20
C LYS A 81 12.19 -1.16 13.08
N HIS A 82 12.91 -1.74 14.05
CA HIS A 82 13.13 -3.20 14.13
C HIS A 82 13.62 -3.84 12.81
N TYR A 83 14.58 -3.21 12.13
CA TYR A 83 15.14 -3.65 10.83
C TYR A 83 14.15 -3.65 9.66
N ILE A 84 13.02 -2.96 9.80
CA ILE A 84 12.00 -2.79 8.77
C ILE A 84 11.90 -1.31 8.45
N CYS A 85 11.91 -0.96 7.17
CA CYS A 85 11.67 0.39 6.68
C CYS A 85 10.45 0.43 5.77
N GLY A 86 9.73 1.53 5.81
CA GLY A 86 8.60 1.75 4.93
C GLY A 86 8.21 3.21 4.84
N LYS A 87 7.62 3.58 3.72
CA LYS A 87 7.00 4.89 3.51
C LYS A 87 5.56 4.59 3.08
N ALA A 88 4.61 4.87 3.97
CA ALA A 88 3.20 4.81 3.62
C ALA A 88 2.92 5.83 2.49
N ASP A 89 1.86 5.64 1.72
CA ASP A 89 1.54 6.57 0.64
C ASP A 89 1.12 7.94 1.18
N PHE A 90 0.40 7.93 2.31
CA PHE A 90 -0.05 9.14 2.99
C PHE A 90 -0.13 8.99 4.51
N VAL A 91 -0.27 10.14 5.19
CA VAL A 91 -0.69 10.22 6.59
C VAL A 91 -1.82 11.22 6.71
N ARG A 92 -2.90 10.84 7.41
CA ARG A 92 -4.02 11.72 7.75
C ARG A 92 -4.24 11.67 9.26
N GLU A 93 -4.13 12.81 9.93
CA GLU A 93 -4.35 12.91 11.38
C GLU A 93 -3.48 11.92 12.19
N GLY A 94 -2.24 11.65 11.74
CA GLY A 94 -1.34 10.68 12.36
C GLY A 94 -1.63 9.21 12.04
N ILE A 95 -2.63 8.92 11.21
CA ILE A 95 -2.96 7.58 10.74
C ILE A 95 -2.27 7.36 9.37
N PRO A 96 -1.34 6.40 9.25
CA PRO A 96 -0.71 6.08 7.98
C PRO A 96 -1.68 5.32 7.06
N GLY A 97 -1.56 5.52 5.76
CA GLY A 97 -2.39 4.81 4.79
C GLY A 97 -1.66 4.35 3.55
N GLU A 98 -2.17 3.27 2.98
CA GLU A 98 -1.72 2.65 1.73
C GLU A 98 -2.79 2.80 0.66
N ILE A 99 -2.37 3.13 -0.56
CA ILE A 99 -3.17 3.24 -1.76
C ILE A 99 -2.80 2.09 -2.70
N LYS A 100 -3.80 1.47 -3.31
CA LYS A 100 -3.61 0.54 -4.43
C LYS A 100 -4.57 0.90 -5.55
N THR A 101 -4.05 0.99 -6.77
CA THR A 101 -4.83 1.34 -7.95
C THR A 101 -5.00 0.12 -8.84
N PHE A 102 -6.22 -0.12 -9.32
CA PHE A 102 -6.58 -1.30 -10.08
C PHE A 102 -7.27 -0.91 -11.39
N LYS A 103 -6.85 -1.54 -12.49
CA LYS A 103 -7.52 -1.40 -13.79
C LYS A 103 -8.78 -2.26 -13.78
N GLU A 104 -9.93 -1.63 -14.05
CA GLU A 104 -11.27 -2.21 -14.21
C GLU A 104 -11.88 -2.87 -12.96
N GLU A 105 -11.14 -3.71 -12.24
CA GLU A 105 -11.60 -4.41 -11.05
C GLU A 105 -10.49 -4.66 -10.03
N VAL A 106 -10.88 -4.92 -8.78
CA VAL A 106 -9.93 -5.19 -7.70
C VAL A 106 -9.29 -6.56 -7.89
N ASN A 107 -7.96 -6.61 -7.90
CA ASN A 107 -7.23 -7.87 -7.82
C ASN A 107 -7.09 -8.31 -6.35
N PRO A 108 -7.67 -9.45 -5.93
CA PRO A 108 -7.71 -9.85 -4.52
C PRO A 108 -6.33 -9.97 -3.87
N ILE A 109 -5.33 -10.51 -4.59
CA ILE A 109 -3.97 -10.70 -4.02
C ILE A 109 -3.29 -9.36 -3.75
N TYR A 110 -3.47 -8.37 -4.64
CA TYR A 110 -2.89 -7.04 -4.45
C TYR A 110 -3.69 -6.19 -3.46
N GLU A 111 -4.98 -6.47 -3.27
CA GLU A 111 -5.76 -5.95 -2.15
C GLU A 111 -5.23 -6.47 -0.81
N GLU A 112 -5.03 -7.79 -0.68
CA GLU A 112 -4.41 -8.39 0.50
C GLU A 112 -3.01 -7.82 0.75
N LYS A 113 -2.23 -7.59 -0.31
CA LYS A 113 -0.92 -6.93 -0.22
C LYS A 113 -1.06 -5.54 0.39
N GLY A 114 -1.96 -4.71 -0.13
CA GLY A 114 -2.20 -3.36 0.39
C GLY A 114 -2.63 -3.35 1.85
N ILE A 115 -3.51 -4.28 2.24
CA ILE A 115 -3.94 -4.45 3.64
C ILE A 115 -2.75 -4.83 4.54
N LEU A 116 -1.91 -5.78 4.11
CA LEU A 116 -0.71 -6.17 4.86
C LEU A 116 0.27 -5.00 5.00
N GLN A 117 0.53 -4.25 3.93
CA GLN A 117 1.39 -3.07 3.97
C GLN A 117 0.85 -2.03 4.96
N ALA A 118 -0.45 -1.73 4.90
CA ALA A 118 -1.12 -0.83 5.85
C ALA A 118 -0.98 -1.31 7.31
N VAL A 119 -1.06 -2.61 7.58
CA VAL A 119 -0.82 -3.17 8.93
C VAL A 119 0.62 -2.90 9.40
N PHE A 120 1.62 -3.11 8.55
CA PHE A 120 3.00 -2.82 8.89
C PHE A 120 3.26 -1.33 9.12
N TYR A 121 2.60 -0.45 8.36
CA TYR A 121 2.71 0.99 8.62
C TYR A 121 2.08 1.39 9.95
N ALA A 122 0.96 0.79 10.37
CA ALA A 122 0.43 1.06 11.71
C ALA A 122 1.51 0.83 12.79
N MET A 123 2.21 -0.31 12.72
CA MET A 123 3.34 -0.62 13.61
C MET A 123 4.49 0.39 13.47
N LEU A 124 4.98 0.66 12.25
CA LEU A 124 6.11 1.57 12.02
C LEU A 124 5.82 2.97 12.57
N TYR A 125 4.60 3.46 12.41
CA TYR A 125 4.17 4.78 12.89
C TYR A 125 3.76 4.78 14.36
N GLY A 126 3.83 3.64 15.07
CA GLY A 126 3.52 3.55 16.49
C GLY A 126 2.03 3.70 16.81
N THR A 127 1.15 3.34 15.87
CA THR A 127 -0.30 3.39 16.01
C THR A 127 -0.90 1.99 15.86
N LYS A 128 -2.17 1.83 16.25
CA LYS A 128 -2.95 0.61 15.98
C LYS A 128 -3.85 0.76 14.76
N MET A 129 -3.96 1.97 14.21
CA MET A 129 -4.85 2.26 13.09
C MET A 129 -4.04 2.55 11.84
N SER A 130 -4.52 2.06 10.70
CA SER A 130 -4.08 2.49 9.39
C SER A 130 -5.27 2.54 8.43
N GLU A 131 -5.06 3.15 7.27
CA GLU A 131 -6.04 3.23 6.21
C GLU A 131 -5.58 2.45 4.99
N TYR A 132 -6.53 1.83 4.30
CA TYR A 132 -6.30 1.22 3.01
C TYR A 132 -7.31 1.78 2.01
N VAL A 133 -6.80 2.26 0.89
CA VAL A 133 -7.59 2.87 -0.16
C VAL A 133 -7.38 2.10 -1.45
N SER A 134 -8.46 1.61 -2.04
CA SER A 134 -8.43 1.01 -3.37
C SER A 134 -9.10 1.94 -4.37
N ALA A 135 -8.41 2.29 -5.45
CA ALA A 135 -8.93 3.09 -6.54
C ALA A 135 -9.07 2.22 -7.79
N ILE A 136 -10.26 2.18 -8.38
CA ILE A 136 -10.56 1.41 -9.59
C ILE A 136 -10.68 2.40 -10.75
N TYR A 137 -9.92 2.15 -11.83
CA TYR A 137 -9.83 3.05 -12.97
C TYR A 137 -9.98 2.33 -14.31
N GLU A 138 -10.33 3.10 -15.33
CA GLU A 138 -10.23 2.73 -16.75
C GLU A 138 -9.21 3.67 -17.41
N GLU A 139 -8.47 3.19 -18.41
CA GLU A 139 -7.54 4.06 -19.16
C GLU A 139 -8.32 5.10 -19.99
N ASP A 140 -7.79 6.33 -20.08
CA ASP A 140 -8.37 7.35 -20.96
C ASP A 140 -8.02 7.02 -22.41
N LEU A 141 -9.03 6.58 -23.18
CA LEU A 141 -8.86 6.19 -24.59
C LEU A 141 -8.36 7.34 -25.49
N ASN A 142 -8.47 8.59 -25.03
CA ASN A 142 -8.02 9.76 -25.78
C ASN A 142 -6.62 10.24 -25.35
N ASN A 143 -6.06 9.71 -24.25
CA ASN A 143 -4.77 10.13 -23.73
C ASN A 143 -4.11 9.07 -22.84
N GLU A 144 -3.04 8.46 -23.34
CA GLU A 144 -2.31 7.37 -22.66
C GLU A 144 -1.66 7.74 -21.32
N ASP A 145 -1.45 9.03 -21.06
CA ASP A 145 -0.90 9.53 -19.79
C ASP A 145 -1.95 9.61 -18.68
N TYR A 146 -3.22 9.35 -18.99
CA TYR A 146 -4.32 9.52 -18.05
C TYR A 146 -5.19 8.27 -17.91
N ALA A 147 -5.89 8.23 -16.78
CA ALA A 147 -6.92 7.28 -16.47
C ALA A 147 -8.14 7.99 -15.87
N ILE A 148 -9.31 7.37 -15.96
CA ILE A 148 -10.51 7.82 -15.30
C ILE A 148 -10.76 6.92 -14.09
N ILE A 149 -10.56 7.45 -12.88
CA ILE A 149 -10.95 6.76 -11.65
C ILE A 149 -12.47 6.75 -11.58
N LYS A 150 -13.03 5.54 -11.54
CA LYS A 150 -14.47 5.27 -11.50
C LYS A 150 -15.00 5.05 -10.10
N ARG A 151 -14.16 4.50 -9.21
CA ARG A 151 -14.53 4.17 -7.83
C ARG A 151 -13.33 4.27 -6.91
N ILE A 152 -13.56 4.77 -5.69
CA ILE A 152 -12.61 4.65 -4.58
C ILE A 152 -13.31 4.02 -3.38
N ASP A 153 -12.71 2.97 -2.85
CA ASP A 153 -13.13 2.33 -1.62
C ASP A 153 -12.17 2.67 -0.48
N PHE A 154 -12.72 3.13 0.64
CA PHE A 154 -11.96 3.52 1.82
C PHE A 154 -12.16 2.48 2.91
N HIS A 155 -11.05 1.98 3.44
CA HIS A 155 -11.04 1.00 4.52
C HIS A 155 -10.21 1.52 5.70
N ARG A 156 -10.69 1.22 6.91
CA ARG A 156 -9.93 1.38 8.15
C ARG A 156 -9.48 0.02 8.63
N ILE A 157 -8.20 -0.06 8.98
CA ILE A 157 -7.57 -1.27 9.50
C ILE A 157 -7.20 -1.02 10.95
N ILE A 158 -7.62 -1.92 11.85
CA ILE A 158 -7.27 -1.88 13.27
C ILE A 158 -6.41 -3.11 13.58
N LEU A 159 -5.13 -2.87 13.84
CA LEU A 159 -4.18 -3.89 14.26
C LEU A 159 -4.49 -4.33 15.70
N ARG A 160 -4.84 -5.61 15.86
CA ARG A 160 -5.06 -6.24 17.17
C ARG A 160 -3.78 -6.91 17.66
N LYS A 161 -3.09 -7.63 16.77
CA LYS A 161 -1.87 -8.37 17.10
C LYS A 161 -0.92 -8.44 15.91
N LEU A 162 0.36 -8.24 16.17
CA LEU A 162 1.45 -8.44 15.21
C LEU A 162 2.59 -9.20 15.88
N SER A 163 2.96 -10.34 15.33
CA SER A 163 4.07 -11.15 15.82
C SER A 163 5.20 -11.19 14.79
N LEU A 164 6.28 -10.46 15.08
CA LEU A 164 7.44 -10.32 14.19
C LEU A 164 8.23 -11.62 13.99
N LYS A 165 8.00 -12.66 14.81
CA LYS A 165 8.66 -13.98 14.67
C LYS A 165 8.32 -14.71 13.37
N TYR A 166 7.25 -14.30 12.68
CA TYR A 166 6.84 -14.85 11.39
C TYR A 166 7.33 -14.02 10.20
N LEU A 167 8.07 -12.94 10.46
CA LEU A 167 8.74 -12.22 9.38
C LEU A 167 9.86 -13.08 8.79
N PRO A 168 10.13 -12.95 7.49
CA PRO A 168 11.30 -13.57 6.88
C PRO A 168 12.53 -13.15 7.67
N LYS A 169 13.38 -14.12 8.06
CA LYS A 169 14.64 -13.79 8.74
C LYS A 169 15.46 -12.88 7.82
N VAL A 170 15.98 -11.80 8.38
CA VAL A 170 17.08 -11.06 7.76
C VAL A 170 18.31 -11.94 7.93
N GLU A 171 18.79 -12.57 6.87
CA GLU A 171 20.15 -13.07 6.86
C GLU A 171 21.05 -11.83 6.79
N VAL A 172 21.53 -11.40 7.96
CA VAL A 172 22.56 -10.36 8.03
C VAL A 172 23.82 -11.01 7.46
N VAL A 173 24.20 -10.64 6.24
CA VAL A 173 25.52 -10.97 5.71
C VAL A 173 26.49 -10.10 6.51
N ALA A 174 27.23 -10.75 7.42
CA ALA A 174 28.25 -10.14 8.27
C ALA A 174 29.51 -9.78 7.48
#